data_AF-A0A3E4MQ54-F1
#
_entry.id   AF-A0A3E4MQ54-F1
#
_cell.length_a   1.000
_cell.length_b   1.000
_cell.length_c   1.000
_cell.angle_alpha   90.00
_cell.angle_beta   90.00
_cell.angle_gamma   90.00
#
_symmetry.space_group_name_H-M   'P 1'
#
loop_
_entity.id
_entity.type
_entity.pdbx_description
1 polymer ?
#
loop_
_entity_poly.entity_id
_entity_poly.type
_entity_poly.pdbx_seq_one_letter_code
_entity_poly.pdbx_strand_id
1 'polypeptide(L)' 'MNVELFWHLLDQVLIRKGLIDYFEDSQLDIITTIDGNSLLNRNGSINNKDYSDHLPLKFRINI' A
#
# COMPACT_ATOMS: atom_id res chain seq x y z
N MET A 1 25.07 12.35 -7.20
CA MET A 1 24.84 11.12 -6.40
C MET A 1 23.41 10.69 -6.67
N ASN A 2 23.22 9.52 -7.28
CA ASN A 2 21.88 8.96 -7.46
C ASN A 2 21.52 8.27 -6.15
N VAL A 3 20.48 8.74 -5.47
CA VAL A 3 19.96 8.07 -4.28
C VAL A 3 18.89 7.10 -4.77
N GLU A 4 19.16 5.80 -4.70
CA GLU A 4 18.15 4.79 -4.99
C GLU A 4 17.24 4.64 -3.77
N LEU A 5 15.94 4.82 -3.98
CA LEU A 5 14.94 4.54 -2.95
C LEU A 5 14.74 3.03 -2.83
N PHE A 6 14.99 2.50 -1.64
CA PHE A 6 14.65 1.12 -1.30
C PHE A 6 13.38 1.10 -0.46
N TRP A 7 12.35 0.42 -0.95
CA TRP A 7 11.06 0.28 -0.27
C TRP A 7 11.05 -0.98 0.59
N HIS A 8 10.69 -0.84 1.86
CA HIS A 8 10.47 -1.98 2.75
C HIS A 8 8.98 -2.30 2.85
N LEU A 9 8.62 -3.58 2.70
CA LEU A 9 7.27 -4.06 2.98
C LEU A 9 7.19 -4.54 4.44
N LEU A 10 6.76 -3.64 5.34
CA LEU A 10 6.68 -3.92 6.77
C LEU A 10 5.25 -4.23 7.24
N ASP A 11 4.26 -3.65 6.58
CA ASP A 11 2.84 -3.86 6.86
C ASP A 11 2.32 -5.11 6.12
N GLN A 12 1.58 -5.96 6.84
CA GLN A 12 1.06 -7.23 6.35
C GLN A 12 -0.36 -7.49 6.85
N VAL A 13 -1.17 -8.13 6.02
CA VAL A 13 -2.49 -8.65 6.42
C VAL A 13 -2.42 -10.17 6.39
N LEU A 14 -2.63 -10.79 7.55
CA LEU A 14 -2.68 -12.25 7.68
C LEU A 14 -4.14 -12.69 7.73
N ILE A 15 -4.58 -13.43 6.71
CA ILE A 15 -5.93 -13.99 6.64
C ILE A 15 -5.95 -15.45 7.08
N ARG A 16 -7.05 -15.88 7.69
CA ARG A 16 -7.26 -17.30 8.02
C ARG A 16 -7.32 -18.11 6.73
N LYS A 17 -6.77 -19.33 6.74
CA LYS A 17 -6.81 -20.26 5.60
C LYS A 17 -8.22 -20.45 5.02
N GLY A 18 -9.24 -20.56 5.87
CA GLY A 18 -10.63 -20.72 5.42
C GLY A 18 -11.24 -19.52 4.70
N LEU A 19 -10.53 -18.39 4.63
CA LEU A 19 -10.94 -17.19 3.91
C LEU A 19 -10.25 -17.03 2.55
N ILE A 20 -9.33 -17.94 2.19
CA ILE A 20 -8.52 -17.79 0.97
C ILE A 20 -9.39 -17.81 -0.30
N ASP A 21 -10.44 -18.64 -0.31
CA ASP A 21 -11.35 -18.75 -1.46
C ASP A 21 -12.22 -17.49 -1.67
N TYR A 22 -12.30 -16.63 -0.65
CA TYR A 22 -13.02 -15.35 -0.70
C TYR A 22 -12.08 -14.15 -0.90
N PHE A 23 -10.77 -14.38 -0.89
CA PHE A 23 -9.79 -13.33 -1.11
C PHE A 23 -9.72 -12.98 -2.59
N GLU A 24 -9.78 -11.69 -2.91
CA GLU A 24 -9.68 -11.23 -4.30
C GLU A 24 -8.29 -10.66 -4.59
N ASP A 25 -7.39 -11.48 -5.14
CA ASP A 25 -6.01 -11.09 -5.46
C ASP A 25 -5.93 -9.83 -6.33
N SER A 26 -6.88 -9.65 -7.26
CA SER A 26 -6.96 -8.48 -8.15
C SER A 26 -7.16 -7.15 -7.43
N GLN A 27 -7.44 -7.17 -6.13
CA GLN A 27 -7.74 -5.99 -5.30
C GLN A 27 -6.70 -5.74 -4.23
N LEU A 28 -5.70 -6.61 -4.13
CA LEU A 28 -4.53 -6.37 -3.30
C LEU A 28 -3.68 -5.29 -3.94
N ASP A 29 -3.54 -4.16 -3.24
CA ASP A 29 -2.87 -2.99 -3.79
C ASP A 29 -2.24 -2.13 -2.68
N ILE A 30 -1.12 -1.48 -2.99
CA ILE A 30 -0.52 -0.47 -2.13
C ILE A 30 -0.89 0.89 -2.71
N ILE A 31 -1.73 1.63 -2.00
CA ILE A 31 -2.30 2.87 -2.51
C ILE A 31 -1.26 3.98 -2.45
N THR A 32 -0.98 4.58 -3.61
CA THR A 32 -0.08 5.74 -3.73
C THR A 32 -0.81 7.01 -4.14
N THR A 33 -2.11 6.93 -4.48
CA THR A 33 -2.94 8.08 -4.88
C THR A 33 -4.37 7.89 -4.37
N ILE A 34 -4.97 8.93 -3.82
CA ILE A 34 -6.38 8.97 -3.38
C ILE A 34 -7.02 10.24 -3.93
N ASP A 35 -8.15 10.11 -4.62
CA ASP A 35 -8.90 11.24 -5.21
C ASP A 35 -8.02 12.20 -6.03
N GLY A 36 -7.05 11.65 -6.78
CA GLY A 36 -6.10 12.42 -7.59
C GLY A 36 -4.93 13.02 -6.82
N ASN A 37 -4.87 12.87 -5.49
CA ASN A 37 -3.78 13.35 -4.66
C ASN A 37 -2.73 12.24 -4.45
N SER A 38 -1.49 12.51 -4.83
CA SER A 38 -0.37 11.59 -4.60
C SER A 38 0.02 11.55 -3.12
N LEU A 39 0.10 10.35 -2.55
CA LEU A 39 0.67 10.08 -1.23
C LEU A 39 2.21 10.06 -1.26
N LEU A 40 2.80 10.17 -2.45
CA LEU A 40 4.23 10.27 -2.68
C LEU A 40 4.64 11.71 -3.00
N ASN A 41 5.82 12.08 -2.55
CA ASN A 41 6.55 13.25 -3.01
C ASN A 41 7.03 13.05 -4.46
N ARG A 42 7.40 14.15 -5.13
CA ARG A 42 7.94 14.11 -6.50
C ARG A 42 9.21 13.29 -6.66
N ASN A 43 9.97 13.12 -5.57
CA ASN A 43 11.18 12.29 -5.55
C ASN A 43 10.87 10.79 -5.33
N GLY A 44 9.59 10.41 -5.21
CA GLY A 44 9.15 9.04 -4.97
C GLY A 44 9.16 8.61 -3.51
N SER A 45 9.55 9.44 -2.54
CA SER A 45 9.42 9.08 -1.11
C SER A 45 7.99 9.31 -0.62
N ILE A 46 7.61 8.67 0.49
CA ILE A 46 6.30 8.90 1.13
C ILE A 46 6.18 10.37 1.57
N ASN A 47 5.05 11.01 1.27
CA ASN A 47 4.71 12.32 1.81
C ASN A 47 4.15 12.18 3.23
N ASN A 48 5.05 11.93 4.18
CA ASN A 48 4.73 11.78 5.60
C ASN A 48 4.44 13.10 6.32
N LYS A 49 4.66 14.24 5.67
CA LYS A 49 4.42 15.56 6.24
C LYS A 49 2.94 15.91 6.15
N ASP A 50 2.33 15.64 5.01
CA ASP A 50 0.91 15.97 4.77
C ASP A 50 -0.01 14.77 5.03
N TYR A 51 0.53 13.54 5.03
CA TYR A 51 -0.22 12.30 5.23
C TYR A 51 0.39 11.42 6.34
N SER A 52 0.61 10.13 6.07
CA SER A 52 1.21 9.14 6.97
C SER A 52 2.63 8.78 6.52
N ASP A 53 3.47 8.30 7.42
CA ASP A 53 4.79 7.71 7.12
C ASP A 53 4.71 6.29 6.55
N HIS A 54 3.50 5.72 6.46
CA HIS A 54 3.21 4.44 5.81
C HIS A 54 2.21 4.61 4.66
N LEU A 55 2.23 3.69 3.69
CA LEU A 55 1.22 3.61 2.63
C LEU A 55 0.09 2.65 2.99
N PRO A 56 -1.16 2.93 2.61
CA PRO A 56 -2.27 2.02 2.85
C PRO A 56 -2.15 0.73 2.03
N LEU A 57 -2.32 -0.41 2.68
CA LEU A 57 -2.55 -1.70 2.03
C LEU A 57 -4.06 -1.92 1.86
N LYS A 58 -4.54 -1.96 0.63
CA LYS A 58 -5.94 -2.27 0.28
C LYS A 58 -6.05 -3.73 -0.13
N PHE A 59 -7.12 -4.38 0.31
CA PHE A 59 -7.49 -5.72 -0.10
C PHE A 59 -9.01 -5.88 -0.03
N ARG A 60 -9.55 -6.95 -0.64
CA ARG A 60 -10.97 -7.30 -0.56
C ARG A 60 -11.13 -8.77 -0.17
N ILE A 61 -12.08 -9.02 0.72
CA ILE A 61 -12.60 -10.36 1.03
C ILE A 61 -14.10 -10.32 0.73
N ASN A 62 -14.58 -11.24 -0.10
CA ASN A 62 -15.97 -11.32 -0.54
C ASN A 62 -16.72 -12.42 0.21
N ILE A 63 -17.15 -12.14 1.45
CA ILE A 63 -17.87 -13.09 2.32
C ILE A 63 -19.39 -13.02 2.16
#